data_AF-A0A5B1LF45-F1
#
_entry.id   AF-A0A5B1LF45-F1
#
_cell.length_a   1.000
_cell.length_b   1.000
_cell.length_c   1.000
_cell.angle_alpha   90.00
_cell.angle_beta   90.00
_cell.angle_gamma   90.00
#
_symmetry.space_group_name_H-M   'P 1'
#
loop_
_entity.id
_entity.type
_entity.pdbx_description
1 polymer ?
#
loop_
_entity_poly.entity_id
_entity_poly.type
_entity_poly.pdbx_seq_one_letter_code
_entity_poly.pdbx_strand_id
1 'polypeptide(L)'
;MKRLFLPLAIAGALVVIVVAVVVMLAAGDDDPKGGGRDADATTSAVTTAADDAWCAGWDQLVLTQGTWVADPNPTNADAVIAAVDGLQALGAPESLDPSGYTEMNAVLDDVRGSVDPSFTPSVAPSEPADVEHGNADEAPFGAWLAEYCPR
;
A
#
# COMPACT_ATOMS: atom_id res chain seq x y z
N MET A 1 7.05 -40.00 7.51
CA MET A 1 5.88 -39.38 6.86
C MET A 1 4.99 -38.72 7.92
N LYS A 2 5.18 -37.44 8.27
CA LYS A 2 4.22 -36.60 9.05
C LYS A 2 4.77 -35.21 9.40
N ARG A 3 5.32 -34.44 8.45
CA ARG A 3 5.66 -33.01 8.67
C ARG A 3 5.63 -32.24 7.35
N LEU A 4 4.48 -32.14 6.71
CA LEU A 4 4.31 -31.34 5.49
C LEU A 4 2.93 -30.65 5.38
N PHE A 5 2.03 -30.84 6.36
CA PHE A 5 0.66 -30.31 6.29
C PHE A 5 0.37 -29.15 7.25
N LEU A 6 1.35 -28.73 8.06
CA LEU A 6 1.14 -27.66 9.03
C LEU A 6 1.31 -26.21 8.49
N PRO A 7 2.21 -25.89 7.54
CA PRO A 7 2.35 -24.51 7.09
C PRO A 7 1.21 -24.06 6.15
N LEU A 8 0.59 -24.99 5.42
CA LEU A 8 -0.52 -24.67 4.51
C LEU A 8 -1.82 -24.31 5.25
N ALA A 9 -2.03 -24.89 6.43
CA ALA A 9 -3.19 -24.58 7.28
C ALA A 9 -3.10 -23.18 7.91
N ILE A 10 -1.87 -22.70 8.19
CA ILE A 10 -1.63 -21.38 8.79
C ILE A 10 -1.82 -20.28 7.74
N ALA A 11 -1.36 -20.48 6.51
CA ALA A 11 -1.59 -19.56 5.40
C ALA A 11 -3.09 -19.43 5.06
N GLY A 12 -3.83 -20.54 5.03
CA GLY A 12 -5.28 -20.51 4.81
C GLY A 12 -6.04 -19.80 5.93
N ALA A 13 -5.63 -20.00 7.20
CA ALA A 13 -6.25 -19.33 8.33
C ALA A 13 -6.03 -17.81 8.32
N LEU A 14 -4.84 -17.34 7.94
CA LEU A 14 -4.53 -15.92 7.81
C LEU A 14 -5.38 -15.23 6.74
N VAL A 15 -5.53 -15.85 5.56
CA VAL A 15 -6.37 -15.29 4.48
C VAL A 15 -7.84 -15.20 4.92
N VAL A 16 -8.36 -16.22 5.62
CA VAL A 16 -9.74 -16.19 6.14
C VAL A 16 -9.93 -15.10 7.20
N ILE A 17 -8.94 -14.86 8.06
CA ILE A 17 -8.98 -13.79 9.06
C ILE A 17 -8.99 -12.42 8.38
N VAL A 18 -8.13 -12.20 7.39
CA VAL A 18 -8.08 -10.93 6.65
C VAL A 18 -9.40 -10.67 5.93
N VAL A 19 -9.94 -11.66 5.24
CA VAL A 19 -11.25 -11.54 4.56
C VAL A 19 -12.37 -11.28 5.58
N ALA A 20 -12.37 -11.95 6.73
CA ALA A 20 -13.38 -11.73 7.76
C ALA A 20 -13.30 -10.32 8.38
N VAL A 21 -12.09 -9.78 8.58
CA VAL A 21 -11.89 -8.41 9.07
C VAL A 21 -12.36 -7.38 8.04
N VAL A 22 -12.05 -7.58 6.76
CA VAL A 22 -12.53 -6.71 5.67
C VAL A 22 -14.05 -6.76 5.57
N VAL A 23 -14.67 -7.94 5.66
CA VAL A 23 -16.13 -8.09 5.61
C VAL A 23 -16.81 -7.50 6.84
N MET A 24 -16.23 -7.63 8.04
CA MET A 24 -16.80 -7.03 9.25
C MET A 24 -16.66 -5.50 9.28
N LEU A 25 -15.56 -4.95 8.76
CA LEU A 25 -15.40 -3.50 8.60
C LEU A 25 -16.35 -2.93 7.54
N ALA A 26 -16.69 -3.71 6.51
CA ALA A 26 -17.64 -3.32 5.47
C ALA A 26 -19.12 -3.46 5.87
N ALA A 27 -19.44 -4.19 6.95
CA ALA A 27 -20.82 -4.52 7.34
C ALA A 27 -21.37 -3.69 8.52
N GLY A 28 -20.65 -2.66 8.97
CA GLY A 28 -21.10 -1.79 10.04
C GLY A 28 -21.85 -0.56 9.54
N ASP A 29 -23.13 -0.72 9.19
CA ASP A 29 -24.24 0.27 9.40
C ASP A 29 -25.46 -0.14 8.53
N ASP A 30 -26.25 -1.10 9.00
CA ASP A 30 -27.59 -1.38 8.47
C ASP A 30 -28.65 -1.05 9.53
N ASP A 31 -29.20 0.15 9.46
CA ASP A 31 -30.50 0.50 10.05
C ASP A 31 -31.48 0.82 8.90
N PRO A 32 -32.52 0.01 8.64
CA PRO A 32 -33.27 0.11 7.39
C PRO A 32 -34.52 0.96 7.58
N LYS A 33 -34.48 2.25 7.23
CA LYS A 33 -35.69 2.97 6.78
C LYS A 33 -35.42 4.06 5.74
N GLY A 34 -35.67 3.68 4.49
CA GLY A 34 -36.68 4.36 3.69
C GLY A 34 -36.26 5.60 2.91
N GLY A 35 -36.28 5.45 1.59
CA GLY A 35 -36.79 6.49 0.70
C GLY A 35 -35.75 7.16 -0.20
N GLY A 36 -35.70 6.67 -1.44
CA GLY A 36 -35.72 7.48 -2.67
C GLY A 36 -34.53 8.37 -3.00
N ARG A 37 -34.02 8.19 -4.23
CA ARG A 37 -33.16 9.12 -5.00
C ARG A 37 -31.72 9.19 -4.46
N ASP A 38 -30.65 9.21 -5.23
CA ASP A 38 -30.39 9.57 -6.62
C ASP A 38 -29.25 8.70 -7.18
N ALA A 39 -29.25 8.56 -8.50
CA ALA A 39 -28.14 8.04 -9.26
C ALA A 39 -27.02 9.10 -9.31
N ASP A 40 -26.07 9.08 -8.36
CA ASP A 40 -24.69 9.62 -8.54
C ASP A 40 -23.72 9.27 -7.38
N ALA A 41 -23.92 8.14 -6.68
CA ALA A 41 -23.09 7.78 -5.52
C ALA A 41 -21.88 6.90 -5.86
N THR A 42 -21.82 6.33 -7.07
CA THR A 42 -20.90 5.23 -7.36
C THR A 42 -19.49 5.70 -7.72
N THR A 43 -19.32 6.89 -8.30
CA THR A 43 -17.99 7.35 -8.73
C THR A 43 -17.20 7.92 -7.55
N SER A 44 -17.81 8.81 -6.75
CA SER A 44 -17.10 9.46 -5.64
C SER A 44 -16.92 8.55 -4.41
N ALA A 45 -17.83 7.61 -4.14
CA ALA A 45 -17.66 6.70 -3.01
C ALA A 45 -16.62 5.61 -3.27
N VAL A 46 -16.44 5.20 -4.54
CA VAL A 46 -15.46 4.18 -4.92
C VAL A 46 -14.04 4.73 -4.88
N THR A 47 -13.83 6.00 -5.26
CA THR A 47 -12.50 6.63 -5.16
C THR A 47 -12.10 6.84 -3.72
N THR A 48 -12.98 7.35 -2.85
CA THR A 48 -12.66 7.53 -1.42
C THR A 48 -12.34 6.21 -0.72
N ALA A 49 -13.07 5.12 -1.02
CA ALA A 49 -12.77 3.81 -0.44
C ALA A 49 -11.44 3.21 -0.96
N ALA A 50 -11.07 3.50 -2.22
CA ALA A 50 -9.78 3.12 -2.79
C ALA A 50 -8.63 3.94 -2.18
N ASP A 51 -8.86 5.23 -1.94
CA ASP A 51 -7.93 6.16 -1.31
C ASP A 51 -7.66 5.77 0.16
N ASP A 52 -8.70 5.45 0.93
CA ASP A 52 -8.58 4.96 2.31
C ASP A 52 -7.82 3.63 2.37
N ALA A 53 -8.09 2.72 1.44
CA ALA A 53 -7.37 1.45 1.33
C ALA A 53 -5.89 1.66 0.97
N TRP A 54 -5.61 2.64 0.11
CA TRP A 54 -4.25 3.02 -0.26
C TRP A 54 -3.48 3.59 0.93
N CYS A 55 -4.08 4.52 1.68
CA CYS A 55 -3.48 5.08 2.89
C CYS A 55 -3.25 4.03 3.99
N ALA A 56 -4.21 3.12 4.20
CA ALA A 56 -4.03 2.01 5.13
C ALA A 56 -2.89 1.07 4.69
N GLY A 57 -2.78 0.80 3.38
CA GLY A 57 -1.66 0.05 2.80
C GLY A 57 -0.31 0.74 3.02
N TRP A 58 -0.27 2.07 2.88
CA TRP A 58 0.94 2.87 3.10
C TRP A 58 1.40 2.80 4.56
N ASP A 59 0.50 2.97 5.52
CA ASP A 59 0.84 2.83 6.94
C ASP A 59 1.33 1.42 7.29
N GLN A 60 0.70 0.40 6.71
CA GLN A 60 1.16 -0.98 6.87
C GLN A 60 2.56 -1.20 6.29
N LEU A 61 2.89 -0.59 5.16
CA LEU A 61 4.24 -0.65 4.59
C LEU A 61 5.26 -0.03 5.55
N VAL A 62 4.98 1.16 6.10
CA VAL A 62 5.87 1.85 7.07
C VAL A 62 6.09 0.98 8.31
N LEU A 63 5.03 0.38 8.86
CA LEU A 63 5.14 -0.53 10.01
C LEU A 63 5.98 -1.77 9.69
N THR A 64 5.79 -2.34 8.51
CA THR A 64 6.51 -3.55 8.08
C THR A 64 7.98 -3.27 7.82
N GLN A 65 8.31 -2.11 7.23
CA GLN A 65 9.68 -1.63 7.10
C GLN A 65 10.35 -1.44 8.46
N GLY A 66 9.65 -0.85 9.44
CA GLY A 66 10.17 -0.72 10.80
C GLY A 66 10.52 -2.08 11.43
N THR A 67 9.72 -3.11 11.15
CA THR A 67 9.98 -4.49 11.60
C THR A 67 11.21 -5.09 10.90
N TRP A 68 11.35 -4.88 9.58
CA TRP A 68 12.53 -5.31 8.82
C TRP A 68 13.82 -4.62 9.28
N VAL A 69 13.78 -3.31 9.53
CA VAL A 69 14.94 -2.54 10.05
C VAL A 69 15.37 -3.06 11.42
N ALA A 70 14.41 -3.41 12.28
CA ALA A 70 14.68 -3.90 13.63
C ALA A 70 15.25 -5.34 13.64
N ASP A 71 14.81 -6.20 12.71
CA ASP A 71 15.28 -7.58 12.57
C ASP A 71 15.31 -8.03 11.09
N PRO A 72 16.42 -7.78 10.37
CA PRO A 72 16.54 -8.11 8.95
C PRO A 72 16.61 -9.63 8.74
N ASN A 73 15.52 -10.22 8.26
CA ASN A 73 15.44 -11.63 7.92
C ASN A 73 14.54 -11.86 6.68
N PRO A 74 14.60 -13.03 6.01
CA PRO A 74 13.83 -13.28 4.80
C PRO A 74 12.32 -13.12 4.98
N THR A 75 11.76 -13.53 6.12
CA THR A 75 10.32 -13.39 6.40
C THR A 75 9.89 -11.93 6.48
N ASN A 76 10.71 -11.07 7.09
CA ASN A 76 10.41 -9.64 7.17
C ASN A 76 10.64 -8.95 5.81
N ALA A 77 11.62 -9.39 5.02
CA ALA A 77 11.80 -8.91 3.65
C ALA A 77 10.59 -9.29 2.76
N ASP A 78 10.13 -10.54 2.82
CA ASP A 78 8.93 -11.01 2.11
C ASP A 78 7.69 -10.19 2.49
N ALA A 79 7.56 -9.80 3.77
CA ALA A 79 6.46 -8.96 4.23
C ALA A 79 6.52 -7.54 3.65
N VAL A 80 7.71 -6.93 3.55
CA VAL A 80 7.89 -5.63 2.89
C VAL A 80 7.53 -5.73 1.40
N ILE A 81 8.00 -6.78 0.72
CA ILE A 81 7.70 -7.03 -0.69
C ILE A 81 6.18 -7.19 -0.89
N ALA A 82 5.51 -7.97 -0.05
CA ALA A 82 4.06 -8.18 -0.14
C ALA A 82 3.26 -6.89 0.12
N ALA A 83 3.73 -6.01 1.01
CA ALA A 83 3.10 -4.72 1.24
C ALA A 83 3.26 -3.78 0.03
N VAL A 84 4.44 -3.77 -0.61
CA VAL A 84 4.67 -3.06 -1.87
C VAL A 84 3.78 -3.60 -2.99
N ASP A 85 3.73 -4.92 -3.19
CA ASP A 85 2.86 -5.56 -4.18
C ASP A 85 1.39 -5.18 -3.96
N GLY A 86 0.95 -5.14 -2.70
CA GLY A 86 -0.40 -4.71 -2.33
C GLY A 86 -0.70 -3.27 -2.74
N LEU A 87 0.21 -2.34 -2.47
CA LEU A 87 0.07 -0.93 -2.86
C LEU A 87 0.06 -0.75 -4.38
N GLN A 88 0.96 -1.43 -5.09
CA GLN A 88 1.00 -1.40 -6.56
C GLN A 88 -0.28 -1.99 -7.18
N ALA A 89 -0.86 -3.02 -6.56
CA ALA A 89 -2.11 -3.62 -7.02
C ALA A 89 -3.35 -2.74 -6.80
N LEU A 90 -3.35 -1.89 -5.76
CA LEU A 90 -4.38 -0.87 -5.57
C LEU A 90 -4.31 0.23 -6.64
N GLY A 91 -3.17 0.36 -7.31
CA GLY A 91 -2.89 1.47 -8.21
C GLY A 91 -2.55 2.73 -7.42
N ALA A 92 -2.42 3.84 -8.13
CA ALA A 92 -2.17 5.12 -7.48
C ALA A 92 -3.47 5.90 -7.27
N PRO A 93 -3.50 6.72 -6.21
CA PRO A 93 -4.47 7.78 -6.02
C PRO A 93 -4.75 8.61 -7.27
N GLU A 94 -6.03 8.88 -7.55
CA GLU A 94 -6.44 9.73 -8.68
C GLU A 94 -5.96 11.18 -8.53
N SER A 95 -5.65 11.61 -7.30
CA SER A 95 -5.11 12.94 -7.03
C SER A 95 -3.66 13.13 -7.49
N LEU A 96 -2.94 12.04 -7.79
CA LEU A 96 -1.60 12.12 -8.36
C LEU A 96 -1.68 12.42 -9.84
N ASP A 97 -0.92 13.42 -10.28
CA ASP A 97 -0.69 13.63 -11.70
C ASP A 97 0.21 12.51 -12.28
N PRO A 98 0.34 12.39 -13.61
CA PRO A 98 1.16 11.33 -14.22
C PRO A 98 2.64 11.32 -13.76
N SER A 99 3.19 12.48 -13.40
CA SER A 99 4.53 12.58 -12.78
C SER A 99 4.53 11.99 -11.37
N GLY A 100 3.59 12.35 -10.52
CA GLY A 100 3.43 11.83 -9.17
C GLY A 100 3.17 10.33 -9.12
N TYR A 101 2.45 9.78 -10.12
CA TYR A 101 2.32 8.34 -10.32
C TYR A 101 3.66 7.64 -10.56
N THR A 102 4.51 8.26 -11.38
CA THR A 102 5.82 7.72 -11.75
C THR A 102 6.76 7.76 -10.55
N GLU A 103 6.80 8.89 -9.84
CA GLU A 103 7.55 9.07 -8.59
C GLU A 103 7.08 8.07 -7.51
N MET A 104 5.77 7.88 -7.34
CA MET A 104 5.22 6.90 -6.40
C MET A 104 5.71 5.48 -6.69
N ASN A 105 5.64 5.05 -7.96
CA ASN A 105 6.12 3.71 -8.33
C ASN A 105 7.64 3.59 -8.18
N ALA A 106 8.40 4.64 -8.45
CA ALA A 106 9.84 4.65 -8.20
C ALA A 106 10.15 4.48 -6.70
N VAL A 107 9.42 5.17 -5.81
CA VAL A 107 9.56 5.01 -4.36
C VAL A 107 9.24 3.58 -3.92
N LEU A 108 8.16 2.99 -4.44
CA LEU A 108 7.78 1.60 -4.12
C LEU A 108 8.80 0.58 -4.66
N ASP A 109 9.33 0.81 -5.87
CA ASP A 109 10.37 -0.01 -6.48
C ASP A 109 11.71 0.09 -5.70
N ASP A 110 12.08 1.28 -5.22
CA ASP A 110 13.28 1.49 -4.39
C ASP A 110 13.16 0.76 -3.04
N VAL A 111 11.98 0.84 -2.41
CA VAL A 111 11.69 0.08 -1.19
C VAL A 111 11.87 -1.42 -1.43
N ARG A 112 11.32 -1.95 -2.52
CA ARG A 112 11.48 -3.36 -2.88
C ARG A 112 12.94 -3.72 -3.14
N GLY A 113 13.65 -2.92 -3.93
CA GLY A 113 15.07 -3.11 -4.22
C GLY A 113 15.96 -3.09 -2.97
N SER A 114 15.55 -2.35 -1.92
CA SER A 114 16.28 -2.31 -0.65
C SER A 114 16.25 -3.64 0.13
N VAL A 115 15.21 -4.46 -0.07
CA VAL A 115 15.02 -5.75 0.64
C VAL A 115 15.18 -6.98 -0.27
N ASP A 116 15.04 -6.81 -1.58
CA ASP A 116 15.22 -7.84 -2.61
C ASP A 116 16.30 -7.41 -3.61
N PRO A 117 17.55 -7.87 -3.46
CA PRO A 117 18.64 -7.51 -4.37
C PRO A 117 18.51 -8.14 -5.76
N SER A 118 17.57 -9.07 -5.96
CA SER A 118 17.28 -9.66 -7.28
C SER A 118 16.21 -8.90 -8.06
N PHE A 119 15.57 -7.91 -7.42
CA PHE A 119 14.51 -7.14 -8.00
C PHE A 119 14.99 -6.33 -9.22
N THR A 120 14.19 -6.37 -10.29
CA THR A 120 14.36 -5.49 -11.45
C THR A 120 13.21 -4.48 -11.43
N PRO A 121 13.50 -3.17 -11.29
CA PRO A 121 12.48 -2.13 -11.25
C PRO A 121 11.49 -2.20 -12.41
N SER A 122 10.22 -1.94 -12.11
CA SER A 122 9.13 -1.89 -13.10
C SER A 122 9.15 -0.58 -13.88
N VAL A 123 9.61 0.49 -13.24
CA VAL A 123 9.92 1.78 -13.84
C VAL A 123 11.43 1.95 -13.82
N ALA A 124 12.04 2.21 -14.98
CA ALA A 124 13.46 2.55 -15.00
C ALA A 124 13.64 3.84 -14.19
N PRO A 125 14.58 3.89 -13.23
CA PRO A 125 14.90 5.15 -12.58
C PRO A 125 15.19 6.16 -13.68
N SER A 126 14.42 7.25 -13.71
CA SER A 126 14.83 8.44 -14.45
C SER A 126 16.25 8.73 -13.97
N GLU A 127 17.19 8.91 -14.90
CA GLU A 127 18.59 9.29 -14.59
C GLU A 127 18.59 10.27 -13.42
N PRO A 128 19.39 10.07 -12.35
CA PRO A 128 19.35 10.95 -11.20
C PRO A 128 19.61 12.35 -11.74
N ALA A 129 18.57 13.17 -11.85
CA ALA A 129 18.73 14.57 -12.17
C ALA A 129 19.72 15.05 -11.14
N ASP A 130 20.92 15.45 -11.56
CA ASP A 130 22.04 15.82 -10.69
C ASP A 130 21.49 16.68 -9.55
N VAL A 131 21.17 16.01 -8.43
CA VAL A 131 20.60 16.66 -7.28
C VAL A 131 21.82 17.24 -6.59
N GLU A 132 22.18 18.45 -7.04
CA GLU A 132 22.61 19.45 -6.08
C GLU A 132 21.71 19.28 -4.86
N HIS A 133 22.31 19.05 -3.70
CA HIS A 133 21.63 19.14 -2.41
C HIS A 133 21.24 20.62 -2.18
N GLY A 134 20.50 21.19 -3.11
CA GLY A 134 19.97 22.53 -3.13
C GLY A 134 18.70 22.51 -2.30
N ASN A 135 18.89 22.79 -1.00
CA ASN A 135 17.88 23.06 0.00
C ASN A 135 16.88 21.91 0.25
N ALA A 136 16.99 21.34 1.45
CA ALA A 136 16.02 20.46 2.08
C ALA A 136 14.72 21.20 2.47
N ASP A 137 14.22 22.05 1.59
CA ASP A 137 12.92 22.69 1.73
C ASP A 137 11.89 21.73 1.11
N GLU A 138 11.37 20.82 1.95
CA GLU A 138 10.22 19.93 1.74
C GLU A 138 10.13 19.21 0.38
N ALA A 139 10.50 17.92 0.37
CA ALA A 139 10.22 17.06 -0.77
C ALA A 139 8.69 17.06 -1.05
N PRO A 140 8.24 17.51 -2.24
CA PRO A 140 6.81 17.72 -2.54
C PRO A 140 5.99 16.45 -2.39
N PHE A 141 6.62 15.28 -2.57
CA PHE A 141 6.01 13.98 -2.40
C PHE A 141 5.71 13.63 -0.93
N GLY A 142 6.66 13.91 -0.02
CA GLY A 142 6.47 13.62 1.41
C GLY A 142 5.42 14.52 2.05
N ALA A 143 5.36 15.78 1.64
CA ALA A 143 4.32 16.73 2.04
C ALA A 143 2.95 16.33 1.47
N TRP A 144 2.87 16.02 0.17
CA TRP A 144 1.64 15.51 -0.45
C TRP A 144 1.12 14.27 0.26
N LEU A 145 1.99 13.31 0.56
CA LEU A 145 1.62 12.07 1.21
C LEU A 145 1.09 12.29 2.63
N ALA A 146 1.66 13.23 3.38
CA ALA A 146 1.18 13.60 4.71
C ALA A 146 -0.17 14.33 4.68
N GLU A 147 -0.42 15.13 3.63
CA GLU A 147 -1.72 15.77 3.39
C GLU A 147 -2.78 14.78 2.90
N TYR A 148 -2.37 13.82 2.06
CA TYR A 148 -3.24 12.86 1.41
C TYR A 148 -3.61 11.69 2.33
N CYS A 149 -2.65 11.20 3.13
CA CYS A 149 -2.86 10.19 4.17
C CYS A 149 -2.64 10.82 5.56
N PRO A 150 -3.58 11.65 6.04
CA PRO A 150 -3.48 12.25 7.35
C PRO A 150 -3.60 11.17 8.43
N ARG A 151 -2.65 11.16 9.36
CA ARG A 151 -2.64 10.25 10.52
C ARG A 151 -3.38 10.81 11.72
#